data_AF-A0A7C3UX22-F1
#
_entry.id   AF-A0A7C3UX22-F1
#
_cell.length_a   1.000
_cell.length_b   1.000
_cell.length_c   1.000
_cell.angle_alpha   90.00
_cell.angle_beta   90.00
_cell.angle_gamma   90.00
#
_symmetry.space_group_name_H-M   'P 1'
#
loop_
_entity.id
_entity.type
_entity.pdbx_description
1 polymer ?
#
loop_
_entity_poly.entity_id
_entity_poly.type
_entity_poly.pdbx_seq_one_letter_code
_entity_poly.pdbx_strand_id
1 'polypeptide(L)'
;PRVPIHWDWRGQADRWGSPFSGAFLSFFITLALYFLLLVIPALDPRRANYARFTDTYRFLRLVLVLFMVGLHWATLAGSLGWPVPMDRVVMAGVSALFLVLGNVMGRIRPTWFVGIRTPWTLSDEGVWTRTHRLGGRVWVAAGLAGITGGLMGGPAARVVFLTAMGAAVLIPVVYSYIDFRKGHGTT
;
A
#
# COMPACT_ATOMS: atom_id res chain seq x y z
N PRO A 1 28.47 12.53 13.51
CA PRO A 1 27.66 11.34 13.86
C PRO A 1 26.83 10.85 12.66
N ARG A 2 26.74 9.52 12.47
CA ARG A 2 25.86 8.90 11.46
C ARG A 2 24.57 8.43 12.14
N VAL A 3 23.45 8.47 11.43
CA VAL A 3 22.14 8.02 11.92
C VAL A 3 21.57 6.93 11.01
N PRO A 4 20.77 5.98 11.53
CA PRO A 4 20.12 4.97 10.71
C PRO A 4 19.09 5.64 9.77
N ILE A 5 19.07 5.20 8.51
CA ILE A 5 18.15 5.70 7.47
C ILE A 5 17.37 4.58 6.76
N HIS A 6 17.72 3.32 7.03
CA HIS A 6 17.03 2.15 6.53
C HIS A 6 17.16 1.02 7.55
N TRP A 7 16.17 0.13 7.56
CA TRP A 7 16.10 -1.05 8.42
C TRP A 7 15.79 -2.26 7.55
N ASP A 8 16.45 -3.38 7.85
CA ASP A 8 16.18 -4.65 7.20
C ASP A 8 14.84 -5.25 7.66
N TRP A 9 14.49 -6.40 7.11
CA TRP A 9 13.27 -7.15 7.46
C TRP A 9 13.25 -7.69 8.90
N ARG A 10 14.38 -7.63 9.62
CA ARG A 10 14.50 -7.98 11.04
C ARG A 10 14.41 -6.74 11.94
N GLY A 11 14.23 -5.55 11.38
CA GLY A 11 14.19 -4.29 12.12
C GLY A 11 15.58 -3.80 12.56
N GLN A 12 16.66 -4.33 11.97
CA GLN A 12 18.03 -3.91 12.25
C GLN A 12 18.47 -2.85 11.24
N ALA A 13 19.17 -1.82 11.71
CA ALA A 13 19.65 -0.75 10.83
C ALA A 13 20.79 -1.27 9.93
N ASP A 14 20.53 -1.37 8.63
CA ASP A 14 21.47 -1.86 7.61
C ASP A 14 22.05 -0.73 6.74
N ARG A 15 21.47 0.48 6.80
CA ARG A 15 21.99 1.67 6.12
C ARG A 15 22.02 2.89 7.03
N TRP A 16 23.11 3.64 6.91
CA TRP A 16 23.43 4.78 7.77
C TRP A 16 23.77 6.02 6.94
N GLY A 17 23.23 7.18 7.32
CA GLY A 17 23.38 8.45 6.62
C GLY A 17 23.82 9.61 7.53
N SER A 18 23.81 10.82 6.97
CA SER A 18 24.00 12.05 7.74
C SER A 18 22.73 12.38 8.55
N PRO A 19 22.83 13.21 9.61
CA PRO A 19 21.65 13.68 10.35
C PRO A 19 20.62 14.36 9.45
N PHE A 20 21.08 15.10 8.43
CA PHE A 20 20.21 15.70 7.42
C PHE A 20 19.42 14.63 6.66
N SER A 21 20.07 13.56 6.20
CA SER A 21 19.38 12.47 5.51
C SER A 21 18.37 11.75 6.43
N GLY A 22 18.75 11.48 7.69
CA GLY A 22 17.83 10.86 8.65
C GLY A 22 16.60 11.72 8.96
N ALA A 23 16.79 13.05 9.04
CA ALA A 23 15.71 13.99 9.28
C ALA A 23 14.83 14.23 8.05
N PHE A 24 15.39 14.36 6.84
CA PHE A 24 14.63 14.92 5.71
C PHE A 24 14.33 13.95 4.57
N LEU A 25 14.94 12.76 4.51
CA LEU A 25 14.71 11.85 3.38
C LEU A 25 13.25 11.42 3.27
N SER A 26 12.67 10.89 4.35
CA SER A 26 11.25 10.49 4.38
C SER A 26 10.31 11.69 4.24
N PHE A 27 10.69 12.86 4.74
CA PHE A 27 9.94 14.11 4.54
C PHE A 27 9.84 14.45 3.04
N PHE A 28 10.96 14.49 2.32
CA PHE A 28 10.95 14.82 0.89
C PHE A 28 10.26 13.75 0.05
N ILE A 29 10.39 12.47 0.39
CA ILE A 29 9.63 11.40 -0.28
C ILE A 29 8.13 11.60 -0.07
N THR A 30 7.70 11.95 1.14
CA THR A 30 6.29 12.24 1.45
C THR A 30 5.78 13.43 0.66
N LEU A 31 6.56 14.50 0.58
CA LEU A 31 6.21 15.71 -0.18
C LEU A 31 6.10 15.42 -1.68
N ALA A 32 7.08 14.69 -2.23
CA ALA A 32 7.06 14.24 -3.62
C ALA A 32 5.85 13.36 -3.91
N LEU A 33 5.52 12.41 -3.02
CA LEU A 33 4.33 11.57 -3.15
C LEU A 33 3.04 12.40 -3.12
N TYR A 34 2.94 13.38 -2.21
CA TYR A 34 1.76 14.25 -2.11
C TYR A 34 1.52 15.03 -3.42
N PHE A 35 2.56 15.66 -3.96
CA PHE A 35 2.47 16.40 -5.22
C PHE A 35 2.23 15.47 -6.41
N LEU A 36 2.88 14.31 -6.45
CA LEU A 36 2.63 13.31 -7.48
C LEU A 36 1.14 12.90 -7.50
N LEU A 37 0.55 12.65 -6.33
CA LEU A 37 -0.87 12.32 -6.20
C LEU A 37 -1.81 13.53 -6.41
N LEU A 38 -1.30 14.77 -6.46
CA LEU A 38 -2.10 15.90 -6.94
C LEU A 38 -2.16 15.93 -8.47
N VAL A 39 -1.04 15.60 -9.11
CA VAL A 39 -0.85 15.74 -10.56
C VAL A 39 -1.36 14.52 -11.34
N ILE A 40 -1.27 13.31 -10.77
CA ILE A 40 -1.66 12.05 -11.42
C ILE A 40 -3.02 12.10 -12.13
N PRO A 41 -4.11 12.61 -11.53
CA PRO A 41 -5.42 12.64 -12.19
C PRO A 41 -5.44 13.48 -13.45
N ALA A 42 -4.63 14.54 -13.52
CA ALA A 42 -4.53 15.41 -14.70
C ALA A 42 -3.78 14.74 -15.86
N LEU A 43 -2.84 13.84 -15.55
CA LEU A 43 -2.05 13.08 -16.52
C LEU A 43 -2.71 11.77 -16.97
N ASP A 44 -3.77 11.32 -16.29
CA ASP A 44 -4.43 10.05 -16.57
C ASP A 44 -5.26 10.13 -17.88
N PRO A 45 -5.06 9.22 -18.86
CA PRO A 45 -5.91 9.14 -20.04
C PRO A 45 -7.39 8.96 -19.70
N ARG A 46 -7.70 8.35 -18.54
CA ARG A 46 -9.05 8.14 -18.00
C ARG A 46 -9.42 9.16 -16.93
N ARG A 47 -8.89 10.39 -16.99
CA ARG A 47 -9.15 11.47 -16.01
C ARG A 47 -10.62 11.72 -15.68
N ALA A 48 -11.53 11.53 -16.65
CA ALA A 48 -12.96 11.69 -16.46
C ALA A 48 -13.53 10.77 -15.36
N ASN A 49 -12.91 9.62 -15.12
CA ASN A 49 -13.36 8.68 -14.08
C ASN A 49 -13.08 9.19 -12.66
N TYR A 50 -12.13 10.11 -12.42
CA TYR A 50 -11.85 10.62 -11.07
C TYR A 50 -13.03 11.39 -10.46
N ALA A 51 -13.87 12.02 -11.29
CA ALA A 51 -15.10 12.67 -10.84
C ALA A 51 -16.08 11.67 -10.20
N ARG A 52 -16.08 10.40 -10.64
CA ARG A 52 -16.96 9.34 -10.13
C ARG A 52 -16.53 8.76 -8.77
N PHE A 53 -15.35 9.10 -8.26
CA PHE A 53 -14.84 8.61 -6.97
C PHE A 53 -13.96 9.63 -6.23
N THR A 54 -14.22 10.93 -6.40
CA THR A 54 -13.37 12.02 -5.88
C THR A 54 -13.11 11.92 -4.38
N ASP A 55 -14.12 11.63 -3.56
CA ASP A 55 -13.93 11.50 -2.11
C ASP A 55 -13.10 10.27 -1.75
N THR A 56 -13.29 9.17 -2.47
CA THR A 56 -12.43 7.98 -2.30
C THR A 56 -10.99 8.32 -2.68
N TYR A 57 -10.77 9.07 -3.77
CA TYR A 57 -9.43 9.48 -4.16
C TYR A 57 -8.75 10.40 -3.14
N ARG A 58 -9.47 11.40 -2.62
CA ARG A 58 -8.98 12.27 -1.53
C ARG A 58 -8.63 11.46 -0.28
N PHE A 59 -9.48 10.50 0.07
CA PHE A 59 -9.22 9.59 1.19
C PHE A 59 -7.97 8.72 0.97
N LEU A 60 -7.81 8.11 -0.20
CA LEU A 60 -6.61 7.33 -0.56
C LEU A 60 -5.33 8.17 -0.40
N ARG A 61 -5.36 9.41 -0.90
CA ARG A 61 -4.25 10.36 -0.76
C ARG A 61 -3.93 10.67 0.70
N LEU A 62 -4.95 10.98 1.49
CA LEU A 62 -4.78 11.27 2.91
C LEU A 62 -4.17 10.08 3.65
N VAL A 63 -4.70 8.88 3.45
CA VAL A 63 -4.23 7.66 4.10
C VAL A 63 -2.77 7.36 3.75
N LEU A 64 -2.38 7.49 2.47
CA LEU A 64 -0.99 7.29 2.05
C LEU A 64 -0.04 8.34 2.68
N VAL A 65 -0.44 9.60 2.74
CA VAL A 65 0.36 10.66 3.38
C VAL A 65 0.49 10.42 4.88
N LEU A 66 -0.61 10.07 5.57
CA LEU A 66 -0.57 9.77 7.01
C LEU A 66 0.30 8.56 7.32
N PHE A 67 0.26 7.52 6.49
CA PHE A 67 1.16 6.37 6.60
C PHE A 67 2.63 6.81 6.49
N MET A 68 2.96 7.62 5.50
CA MET A 68 4.33 8.14 5.31
C MET A 68 4.77 9.05 6.45
N VAL A 69 3.88 9.89 6.98
CA VAL A 69 4.15 10.72 8.17
C VAL A 69 4.42 9.84 9.39
N GLY A 70 3.65 8.76 9.59
CA GLY A 70 3.90 7.79 10.66
C GLY A 70 5.28 7.13 10.54
N LEU A 71 5.66 6.69 9.32
CA LEU A 71 7.00 6.15 9.06
C LEU A 71 8.09 7.19 9.32
N HIS A 72 7.88 8.45 8.91
CA HIS A 72 8.82 9.53 9.14
C HIS A 72 9.09 9.74 10.63
N TRP A 73 8.04 9.79 11.46
CA TRP A 73 8.19 9.90 12.92
C TRP A 73 8.90 8.69 13.54
N ALA A 74 8.56 7.47 13.09
CA ALA A 74 9.24 6.26 13.57
C ALA A 74 10.73 6.27 13.22
N THR A 75 11.07 6.68 11.98
CA THR A 75 12.46 6.83 11.52
C THR A 75 13.18 7.87 12.36
N LEU A 76 12.58 9.03 12.59
CA LEU A 76 13.18 10.10 13.38
C LEU A 76 13.43 9.67 14.83
N ALA A 77 12.46 9.01 15.47
CA ALA A 77 12.61 8.46 16.80
C ALA A 77 13.76 7.43 16.87
N GLY A 78 13.84 6.52 15.90
CA GLY A 78 14.96 5.57 15.79
C GLY A 78 16.31 6.26 15.57
N SER A 79 16.35 7.33 14.75
CA SER A 79 17.56 8.14 14.54
C SER A 79 18.00 8.92 15.78
N LEU A 80 17.06 9.28 16.66
CA LEU A 80 17.32 9.90 17.97
C LEU A 80 17.75 8.88 19.04
N GLY A 81 17.87 7.60 18.69
CA GLY A 81 18.29 6.53 19.60
C GLY A 81 17.18 5.96 20.47
N TRP A 82 15.91 6.28 20.18
CA TRP A 82 14.79 5.65 20.89
C TRP A 82 14.68 4.18 20.48
N PRO A 83 14.34 3.26 21.42
CA PRO A 83 14.24 1.83 21.14
C PRO A 83 12.94 1.50 20.38
N VAL A 84 12.86 1.94 19.12
CA VAL A 84 11.69 1.72 18.26
C VAL A 84 11.75 0.29 17.67
N PRO A 85 10.74 -0.56 17.91
CA PRO A 85 10.66 -1.88 17.27
C PRO A 85 10.22 -1.73 15.81
N MET A 86 11.17 -1.38 14.93
CA MET A 86 10.85 -0.99 13.55
C MET A 86 10.17 -2.09 12.73
N ASP A 87 10.52 -3.35 12.97
CA ASP A 87 9.87 -4.50 12.35
C ASP A 87 8.35 -4.50 12.63
N ARG A 88 7.97 -4.31 13.90
CA ARG A 88 6.55 -4.29 14.31
C ARG A 88 5.84 -3.04 13.83
N VAL A 89 6.51 -1.87 13.87
CA VAL A 89 5.93 -0.61 13.39
C VAL A 89 5.59 -0.69 11.90
N VAL A 90 6.53 -1.19 11.08
CA VAL A 90 6.31 -1.33 9.64
C VAL A 90 5.26 -2.40 9.35
N MET A 91 5.32 -3.56 10.01
CA MET A 91 4.31 -4.62 9.83
C MET A 91 2.91 -4.12 10.20
N ALA A 92 2.75 -3.47 11.35
CA ALA A 92 1.46 -2.94 11.78
C ALA A 92 0.97 -1.82 10.86
N GLY A 93 1.85 -0.90 10.48
CA GLY A 93 1.53 0.22 9.59
C GLY A 93 1.08 -0.25 8.20
N VAL A 94 1.82 -1.17 7.57
CA VAL A 94 1.46 -1.76 6.27
C VAL A 94 0.16 -2.56 6.39
N SER A 95 -0.02 -3.33 7.46
CA SER A 95 -1.25 -4.11 7.67
C SER A 95 -2.47 -3.20 7.82
N ALA A 96 -2.36 -2.12 8.60
CA ALA A 96 -3.39 -1.10 8.73
C ALA A 96 -3.68 -0.39 7.40
N LEU A 97 -2.63 -0.10 6.62
CA LEU A 97 -2.78 0.47 5.27
C LEU A 97 -3.61 -0.46 4.38
N PHE A 98 -3.27 -1.74 4.28
CA PHE A 98 -4.03 -2.72 3.49
C PHE A 98 -5.47 -2.87 3.97
N LEU A 99 -5.70 -2.87 5.28
CA LEU A 99 -7.03 -2.91 5.88
C LEU A 99 -7.89 -1.72 5.40
N VAL A 100 -7.35 -0.51 5.51
CA VAL A 100 -8.04 0.72 5.14
C VAL A 100 -8.26 0.83 3.62
N LEU A 101 -7.23 0.55 2.83
CA LEU A 101 -7.30 0.59 1.37
C LEU A 101 -8.25 -0.48 0.83
N GLY A 102 -8.23 -1.68 1.41
CA GLY A 102 -9.12 -2.77 1.03
C GLY A 102 -10.60 -2.41 1.21
N ASN A 103 -10.93 -1.67 2.28
CA ASN A 103 -12.30 -1.24 2.57
C ASN A 103 -12.90 -0.27 1.54
N VAL A 104 -12.05 0.46 0.82
CA VAL A 104 -12.48 1.44 -0.21
C VAL A 104 -12.24 0.96 -1.64
N MET A 105 -11.53 -0.16 -1.83
CA MET A 105 -11.13 -0.69 -3.13
C MET A 105 -12.29 -0.83 -4.12
N GLY A 106 -13.45 -1.31 -3.65
CA GLY A 106 -14.64 -1.50 -4.48
C GLY A 106 -15.28 -0.21 -5.03
N ARG A 107 -14.87 0.97 -4.54
CA ARG A 107 -15.36 2.29 -5.00
C ARG A 107 -14.47 2.90 -6.08
N ILE A 108 -13.27 2.35 -6.29
CA ILE A 108 -12.30 2.87 -7.27
C ILE A 108 -12.79 2.55 -8.67
N ARG A 109 -12.84 3.57 -9.54
CA ARG A 109 -13.22 3.42 -10.95
C ARG A 109 -11.99 3.16 -11.84
N PRO A 110 -12.17 2.58 -13.03
CA PRO A 110 -11.07 2.30 -13.94
C PRO A 110 -10.20 3.53 -14.23
N THR A 111 -8.94 3.47 -13.84
CA THR A 111 -7.93 4.50 -14.13
C THR A 111 -6.62 3.85 -14.55
N TRP A 112 -5.73 4.62 -15.19
CA TRP A 112 -4.43 4.10 -15.56
C TRP A 112 -3.43 4.09 -14.40
N PHE A 113 -3.63 4.91 -13.37
CA PHE A 113 -2.68 5.02 -12.25
C PHE A 113 -3.13 4.38 -10.94
N VAL A 114 -4.43 4.30 -10.66
CA VAL A 114 -4.94 3.93 -9.32
C VAL A 114 -5.76 2.64 -9.39
N GLY A 115 -5.37 1.65 -8.59
CA GLY A 115 -6.06 0.36 -8.46
C GLY A 115 -5.21 -0.84 -8.88
N ILE A 116 -5.87 -1.99 -9.05
CA ILE A 116 -5.28 -3.26 -9.50
C ILE A 116 -5.27 -3.24 -11.02
N ARG A 117 -4.10 -3.02 -11.63
CA ARG A 117 -3.93 -2.72 -13.06
C ARG A 117 -3.29 -3.87 -13.81
N THR A 118 -4.06 -4.91 -14.07
CA THR A 118 -3.67 -5.97 -15.01
C THR A 118 -4.19 -5.64 -16.41
N PRO A 119 -3.59 -6.19 -17.49
CA PRO A 119 -4.10 -5.99 -18.85
C PRO A 119 -5.60 -6.25 -18.96
N TRP A 120 -6.10 -7.23 -18.21
CA TRP A 120 -7.50 -7.63 -18.20
C TRP A 120 -8.42 -6.62 -17.50
N THR A 121 -8.04 -6.12 -16.32
CA THR A 121 -8.81 -5.07 -15.63
C THR A 121 -8.83 -3.75 -16.40
N LEU A 122 -7.76 -3.45 -17.14
CA LEU A 122 -7.69 -2.22 -17.94
C LEU A 122 -8.57 -2.32 -19.19
N SER A 123 -8.71 -3.50 -19.78
CA SER A 123 -9.53 -3.73 -20.97
C SER A 123 -11.02 -3.84 -20.70
N ASP A 124 -11.46 -4.25 -19.50
CA ASP A 124 -12.88 -4.48 -19.19
C ASP A 124 -13.29 -3.89 -17.81
N GLU A 125 -14.28 -2.98 -17.80
CA GLU A 125 -14.80 -2.32 -16.57
C GLU A 125 -15.55 -3.28 -15.63
N GLY A 126 -16.16 -4.34 -16.17
CA GLY A 126 -16.79 -5.40 -15.39
C GLY A 126 -15.77 -6.24 -14.62
N VAL A 127 -14.69 -6.66 -15.29
CA VAL A 127 -13.53 -7.35 -14.68
C VAL A 127 -12.88 -6.44 -13.65
N TRP A 128 -12.67 -5.16 -13.98
CA TRP A 128 -12.19 -4.16 -13.01
C TRP A 128 -13.02 -4.18 -11.72
N THR A 129 -14.35 -4.04 -11.85
CA THR A 129 -15.26 -3.94 -10.70
C THR A 129 -15.24 -5.21 -9.86
N ARG A 130 -15.29 -6.40 -10.48
CA ARG A 130 -15.26 -7.67 -9.77
C ARG A 130 -13.91 -7.91 -9.08
N THR A 131 -12.80 -7.63 -9.76
CA THR A 131 -11.44 -7.76 -9.21
C THR A 131 -11.23 -6.82 -8.04
N HIS A 132 -11.68 -5.56 -8.10
CA HIS A 132 -11.52 -4.61 -7.01
C HIS A 132 -12.39 -4.95 -5.80
N ARG A 133 -13.59 -5.51 -6.01
CA ARG A 133 -14.42 -6.03 -4.90
C ARG A 133 -13.79 -7.23 -4.21
N LEU A 134 -13.25 -8.19 -4.98
CA LEU A 134 -12.53 -9.33 -4.43
C LEU A 134 -11.24 -8.84 -3.72
N GLY A 135 -10.44 -8.04 -4.41
CA GLY A 135 -9.20 -7.47 -3.90
C GLY A 135 -9.41 -6.71 -2.60
N GLY A 136 -10.49 -5.91 -2.50
CA GLY A 136 -10.85 -5.24 -1.26
C GLY A 136 -11.02 -6.19 -0.07
N ARG A 137 -11.75 -7.31 -0.26
CA ARG A 137 -11.95 -8.32 0.77
C ARG A 137 -10.64 -9.02 1.15
N VAL A 138 -9.82 -9.38 0.15
CA VAL A 138 -8.52 -10.03 0.37
C VAL A 138 -7.58 -9.08 1.11
N TRP A 139 -7.54 -7.80 0.75
CA TRP A 139 -6.70 -6.78 1.40
C TRP A 139 -7.13 -6.53 2.84
N VAL A 140 -8.44 -6.47 3.12
CA VAL A 140 -8.98 -6.40 4.48
C VAL A 140 -8.55 -7.62 5.29
N ALA A 141 -8.75 -8.83 4.77
CA ALA A 141 -8.35 -10.06 5.44
C ALA A 141 -6.84 -10.13 5.70
N ALA A 142 -6.03 -9.71 4.72
CA ALA A 142 -4.58 -9.66 4.84
C ALA A 142 -4.13 -8.63 5.88
N GLY A 143 -4.77 -7.46 5.93
CA GLY A 143 -4.51 -6.44 6.94
C GLY A 143 -4.86 -6.92 8.35
N LEU A 144 -5.99 -7.61 8.52
CA LEU A 144 -6.35 -8.21 9.81
C LEU A 144 -5.35 -9.29 10.23
N ALA A 145 -4.99 -10.21 9.34
CA ALA A 145 -4.00 -11.26 9.61
C ALA A 145 -2.61 -10.68 9.93
N GLY A 146 -2.22 -9.59 9.26
CA GLY A 146 -0.97 -8.91 9.51
C GLY A 146 -0.93 -8.18 10.86
N ILE A 147 -2.05 -7.56 11.28
CA ILE A 147 -2.17 -6.94 12.61
C ILE A 147 -2.09 -8.00 13.71
N THR A 148 -2.84 -9.10 13.59
CA THR A 148 -2.80 -10.16 14.61
C THR A 148 -1.40 -10.78 14.70
N GLY A 149 -0.73 -11.00 13.57
CA GLY A 149 0.68 -11.40 13.55
C GLY A 149 1.59 -10.39 14.25
N GLY A 150 1.47 -9.10 13.92
CA GLY A 150 2.29 -8.03 14.50
C GLY A 150 2.19 -7.91 16.03
N LEU A 151 1.01 -8.19 16.60
CA LEU A 151 0.81 -8.19 18.06
C LEU A 151 1.51 -9.36 18.76
N MET A 152 1.60 -10.52 18.11
CA MET A 152 2.27 -11.71 18.67
C MET A 152 3.80 -11.65 18.54
N GLY A 153 4.28 -11.03 17.45
CA GLY A 153 5.71 -10.90 17.16
C GLY A 153 6.40 -12.23 16.81
N GLY A 154 7.72 -12.16 16.55
CA GLY A 154 8.56 -13.33 16.29
C GLY A 154 8.51 -13.86 14.85
N PRO A 155 9.15 -15.02 14.58
CA PRO A 155 9.26 -15.58 13.23
C PRO A 155 7.91 -15.94 12.61
N ALA A 156 6.98 -16.51 13.38
CA ALA A 156 5.66 -16.89 12.90
C ALA A 156 4.85 -15.69 12.41
N ALA A 157 4.87 -14.58 13.16
CA ALA A 157 4.23 -13.33 12.77
C ALA A 157 4.73 -12.81 11.41
N ARG A 158 6.05 -12.89 11.17
CA ARG A 158 6.65 -12.48 9.90
C ARG A 158 6.18 -13.35 8.74
N VAL A 159 6.12 -14.67 8.94
CA VAL A 159 5.62 -15.61 7.93
C VAL A 159 4.16 -15.30 7.61
N VAL A 160 3.30 -15.16 8.62
CA VAL A 160 1.88 -14.81 8.44
C VAL A 160 1.73 -13.51 7.67
N PHE A 161 2.46 -12.46 8.05
CA PHE A 161 2.44 -11.17 7.35
C PHE A 161 2.87 -11.30 5.89
N LEU A 162 4.01 -11.93 5.61
CA LEU A 162 4.52 -12.10 4.26
C LEU A 162 3.56 -12.92 3.38
N THR A 163 3.01 -14.00 3.92
CA THR A 163 2.01 -14.83 3.23
C THR A 163 0.73 -14.04 2.96
N ALA A 164 0.23 -13.27 3.94
CA ALA A 164 -0.95 -12.43 3.79
C ALA A 164 -0.77 -11.33 2.74
N MET A 165 0.37 -10.62 2.76
CA MET A 165 0.69 -9.59 1.78
C MET A 165 0.88 -10.19 0.38
N GLY A 166 1.55 -11.33 0.28
CA GLY A 166 1.69 -12.08 -0.97
C GLY A 166 0.33 -12.48 -1.55
N ALA A 167 -0.56 -13.02 -0.73
CA ALA A 167 -1.93 -13.36 -1.12
C ALA A 167 -2.73 -12.13 -1.57
N ALA A 168 -2.58 -11.00 -0.89
CA ALA A 168 -3.23 -9.73 -1.24
C ALA A 168 -2.84 -9.21 -2.64
N VAL A 169 -1.65 -9.55 -3.12
CA VAL A 169 -1.20 -9.21 -4.48
C VAL A 169 -1.58 -10.31 -5.48
N LEU A 170 -1.27 -11.57 -5.18
CA LEU A 170 -1.39 -12.67 -6.14
C LEU A 170 -2.85 -13.02 -6.44
N ILE A 171 -3.72 -13.08 -5.41
CA ILE A 171 -5.11 -13.50 -5.60
C ILE A 171 -5.87 -12.57 -6.55
N PRO A 172 -5.87 -11.24 -6.39
CA PRO A 172 -6.62 -10.37 -7.30
C PRO A 172 -6.05 -10.37 -8.72
N VAL A 173 -4.73 -10.47 -8.87
CA VAL A 173 -4.07 -10.58 -10.18
C VAL A 173 -4.52 -11.85 -10.89
N VAL A 174 -4.36 -13.03 -10.27
CA VAL A 174 -4.79 -14.32 -10.85
C VAL A 174 -6.29 -14.31 -11.13
N TYR A 175 -7.09 -13.81 -10.19
CA TYR A 175 -8.54 -13.71 -10.37
C TYR A 175 -8.91 -12.86 -11.59
N SER A 176 -8.25 -11.72 -11.81
CA SER A 176 -8.56 -10.86 -12.95
C SER A 176 -8.33 -11.54 -14.30
N TYR A 177 -7.35 -12.45 -14.41
CA TYR A 177 -7.16 -13.27 -15.62
C TYR A 177 -8.30 -14.25 -15.82
N ILE A 178 -8.63 -15.01 -14.76
CA ILE A 178 -9.65 -16.05 -14.80
C ILE A 178 -11.01 -15.43 -15.15
N ASP A 179 -11.35 -14.31 -14.52
CA ASP A 179 -12.61 -13.61 -14.74
C ASP A 179 -12.72 -13.06 -16.17
N PHE A 180 -11.63 -12.50 -16.69
CA PHE A 180 -11.58 -12.02 -18.08
C PHE A 180 -11.72 -13.16 -19.10
N ARG A 181 -11.02 -14.28 -18.90
CA ARG A 181 -11.12 -15.47 -19.76
C ARG A 181 -12.51 -16.08 -19.78
N LYS A 182 -13.25 -16.03 -18.66
CA LYS A 182 -14.65 -16.51 -18.61
C LYS A 182 -15.59 -15.64 -19.43
N GLY A 183 -15.38 -14.33 -19.43
CA GLY A 183 -16.22 -13.38 -20.17
C GLY A 183 -15.88 -13.25 -21.66
N HIS A 184 -14.63 -13.50 -22.04
CA HIS A 184 -14.13 -13.29 -23.42
C HIS A 184 -13.67 -14.58 -24.11
N GLY A 185 -13.73 -15.72 -23.42
CA GLY A 185 -13.42 -17.04 -23.97
C GLY A 185 -14.70 -17.83 -24.21
N THR A 186 -15.42 -17.50 -25.29
CA THR A 186 -16.37 -18.36 -26.01
C THR A 186 -16.79 -17.67 -27.31
N THR A 187 -15.89 -17.70 -28.29
CA THR A 187 -16.18 -17.72 -29.73
C THR A 187 -15.06 -18.52 -30.39
#